data_AF-A0AAE5H763-F1
#
_entry.id   AF-A0AAE5H763-F1
#
_cell.length_a   1.000
_cell.length_b   1.000
_cell.length_c   1.000
_cell.angle_alpha   90.00
_cell.angle_beta   90.00
_cell.angle_gamma   90.00
#
_symmetry.space_group_name_H-M   'P 1'
#
loop_
_entity.id
_entity.type
_entity.pdbx_description
1 polymer ?
#
loop_
_entity_poly.entity_id
_entity_poly.type
_entity_poly.pdbx_seq_one_letter_code
_entity_poly.pdbx_strand_id
1 'polypeptide(L)'
;MKKRFLASLLTGLLIVGALPVGASAEWKQNSDSTWSWLDSDGDPIYYEWKYINGNWYFFNSDKTMATGWVTDIYTYYMGADGAMKTGWITDNGKSYYLGADGKLVKDTVVDGIYINEKGVAQPKEAQKVLLDNKYVKITYLGFNETGYSKQLKVQIDNKSNQELIIQTDKTSVNGYMVYALFSSTVLSGKSAIDEIEFNDSDVTNGFNTIEGKFTINRADCTRIENDAFSINL
;
A
#
# COMPACT_ATOMS: atom_id res chain seq x y z
N MET A 1 -12.55 20.36 -24.75
CA MET A 1 -13.55 19.28 -24.66
C MET A 1 -13.52 18.71 -23.24
N LYS A 2 -14.28 19.29 -22.30
CA LYS A 2 -14.35 18.83 -20.90
C LYS A 2 -15.68 18.10 -20.70
N LYS A 3 -15.63 16.78 -20.54
CA LYS A 3 -16.80 15.97 -20.18
C LYS A 3 -17.12 16.22 -18.70
N ARG A 4 -18.32 16.74 -18.43
CA ARG A 4 -18.88 16.91 -17.09
C ARG A 4 -19.44 15.55 -16.67
N PHE A 5 -18.91 14.96 -15.60
CA PHE A 5 -19.51 13.78 -14.99
C PHE A 5 -20.70 14.21 -14.13
N LEU A 6 -21.78 13.44 -14.25
CA LEU A 6 -23.08 13.64 -13.61
C LEU A 6 -22.95 13.54 -12.09
N ALA A 7 -23.30 14.61 -11.38
CA ALA A 7 -23.72 14.52 -9.98
C ALA A 7 -25.17 14.07 -9.97
N SER A 8 -25.42 12.86 -9.46
CA SER A 8 -26.77 12.36 -9.23
C SER A 8 -27.46 13.27 -8.21
N LEU A 9 -28.47 14.02 -8.66
CA LEU A 9 -29.32 14.84 -7.81
C LEU A 9 -30.04 13.95 -6.78
N LEU A 10 -29.86 14.23 -5.50
CA LEU A 10 -30.88 13.91 -4.49
C LEU A 10 -32.00 14.95 -4.64
N THR A 11 -32.95 14.72 -5.55
CA THR A 11 -34.13 15.57 -5.71
C THR A 11 -35.18 15.25 -4.66
N GLY A 12 -35.66 16.28 -3.96
CA GLY A 12 -36.95 16.27 -3.26
C GLY A 12 -37.12 17.43 -2.29
N LEU A 13 -37.80 18.51 -2.71
CA LEU A 13 -38.37 19.53 -1.83
C LEU A 13 -39.89 19.39 -1.84
N LEU A 14 -40.54 19.29 -0.67
CA LEU A 14 -41.96 19.61 -0.46
C LEU A 14 -42.21 19.94 1.02
N ILE A 15 -42.74 21.14 1.26
CA ILE A 15 -43.23 21.62 2.57
C ILE A 15 -44.72 21.26 2.67
N VAL A 16 -45.18 20.73 3.82
CA VAL A 16 -46.42 21.07 4.57
C VAL A 16 -46.76 19.96 5.58
N GLY A 17 -46.95 20.34 6.86
CA GLY A 17 -47.64 19.57 7.89
C GLY A 17 -46.76 19.11 9.06
N ALA A 18 -46.80 19.84 10.19
CA ALA A 18 -46.12 19.44 11.43
C ALA A 18 -46.81 18.21 12.05
N LEU A 19 -46.32 17.02 11.69
CA LEU A 19 -46.44 15.83 12.51
C LEU A 19 -45.31 15.86 13.55
N PRO A 20 -45.49 15.33 14.78
CA PRO A 20 -44.35 15.13 15.66
C PRO A 20 -43.40 14.16 14.95
N VAL A 21 -42.27 14.68 14.48
CA VAL A 21 -41.24 13.86 13.87
C VAL A 21 -40.76 12.92 14.96
N GLY A 22 -41.11 11.64 14.84
CA GLY A 22 -40.57 10.61 15.71
C GLY A 22 -39.05 10.70 15.63
N ALA A 23 -38.41 10.89 16.77
CA ALA A 23 -37.00 11.17 16.92
C ALA A 23 -36.16 10.08 16.25
N SER A 24 -35.63 10.34 15.05
CA SER A 24 -34.76 9.41 14.32
C SER A 24 -33.50 10.13 13.88
N ALA A 25 -32.35 9.55 14.19
CA ALA A 25 -31.05 10.07 13.80
C ALA A 25 -30.97 10.25 12.27
N GLU A 26 -30.44 11.38 11.80
CA GLU A 26 -30.49 11.78 10.39
C GLU A 26 -29.23 12.50 9.89
N TRP A 27 -29.04 12.45 8.57
CA TRP A 27 -28.02 13.23 7.87
C TRP A 27 -28.46 14.68 7.73
N LYS A 28 -27.58 15.62 8.08
CA LYS A 28 -27.79 17.05 7.86
C LYS A 28 -26.64 17.65 7.07
N GLN A 29 -26.97 18.38 6.00
CA GLN A 29 -26.02 19.22 5.30
C GLN A 29 -25.91 20.58 5.99
N ASN A 30 -24.69 20.99 6.31
CA ASN A 30 -24.37 22.27 6.93
C ASN A 30 -24.27 23.38 5.86
N SER A 31 -24.28 24.64 6.30
CA SER A 31 -24.23 25.81 5.40
C SER A 31 -22.95 25.91 4.55
N ASP A 32 -21.88 25.28 4.99
CA ASP A 32 -20.59 25.18 4.31
C ASP A 32 -20.48 23.96 3.38
N SER A 33 -21.60 23.27 3.12
CA SER A 33 -21.68 22.04 2.33
C SER A 33 -21.03 20.80 2.96
N THR A 34 -20.57 20.88 4.21
CA THR A 34 -20.20 19.69 5.00
C THR A 34 -21.43 18.93 5.48
N TRP A 35 -21.24 17.71 5.97
CA TRP A 35 -22.34 16.87 6.47
C TRP A 35 -22.10 16.51 7.93
N SER A 36 -23.16 16.45 8.72
CA SER A 36 -23.15 15.97 10.10
C SER A 36 -24.23 14.91 10.30
N TRP A 37 -24.08 14.10 11.34
CA TRP A 37 -25.10 13.14 11.75
C TRP A 37 -25.67 13.55 13.10
N LEU A 38 -26.99 13.79 13.11
CA LEU A 38 -27.72 14.22 14.28
C LEU A 38 -28.29 13.04 15.05
N ASP A 39 -28.42 13.16 16.35
CA ASP A 39 -29.17 12.23 17.17
C ASP A 39 -30.69 12.45 17.07
N SER A 40 -31.42 11.72 17.91
CA SER A 40 -32.87 11.84 18.05
C SER A 40 -33.33 13.24 18.47
N ASP A 41 -32.49 13.99 19.17
CA ASP A 41 -32.80 15.32 19.70
C ASP A 41 -32.38 16.44 18.72
N GLY A 42 -31.77 16.08 17.59
CA GLY A 42 -31.33 17.02 16.55
C GLY A 42 -29.95 17.62 16.81
N ASP A 43 -29.22 17.09 17.81
CA ASP A 43 -27.88 17.55 18.14
C ASP A 43 -26.81 16.72 17.40
N PRO A 44 -25.73 17.34 16.90
CA PRO A 44 -24.62 16.60 16.34
C PRO A 44 -23.84 15.96 17.50
N ILE A 45 -23.80 14.62 17.53
CA ILE A 45 -23.28 13.90 18.71
C ILE A 45 -22.00 13.10 18.48
N TYR A 46 -21.61 12.86 17.22
CA TYR A 46 -20.50 11.97 16.94
C TYR A 46 -19.23 12.71 16.54
N TYR A 47 -18.15 12.32 17.20
CA TYR A 47 -16.77 12.40 16.77
C TYR A 47 -16.30 10.93 16.77
N GLU A 48 -15.41 10.54 15.84
CA GLU A 48 -14.99 9.14 15.59
C GLU A 48 -15.94 8.31 14.69
N TRP A 49 -15.80 6.98 14.74
CA TRP A 49 -16.44 6.01 13.85
C TRP A 49 -17.92 5.81 14.15
N LYS A 50 -18.73 5.76 13.09
CA LYS A 50 -20.15 5.42 13.18
C LYS A 50 -20.58 4.51 12.04
N TYR A 51 -21.30 3.44 12.38
CA TYR A 51 -21.94 2.57 11.40
C TYR A 51 -23.37 3.05 11.13
N ILE A 52 -23.66 3.40 9.87
CA ILE A 52 -24.94 3.98 9.44
C ILE A 52 -25.37 3.27 8.16
N ASN A 53 -26.56 2.67 8.17
CA ASN A 53 -27.19 2.07 6.99
C ASN A 53 -26.29 1.13 6.18
N GLY A 54 -25.48 0.32 6.86
CA GLY A 54 -24.61 -0.66 6.21
C GLY A 54 -23.16 -0.21 5.99
N ASN A 55 -22.84 1.07 6.21
CA ASN A 55 -21.52 1.64 5.91
C ASN A 55 -20.87 2.26 7.15
N TRP A 56 -19.54 2.24 7.19
CA TRP A 56 -18.75 2.96 8.18
C TRP A 56 -18.47 4.39 7.71
N TYR A 57 -18.66 5.34 8.62
CA TYR A 57 -18.35 6.75 8.47
C TYR A 57 -17.42 7.18 9.60
N PHE A 58 -16.60 8.20 9.34
CA PHE A 58 -15.77 8.83 10.35
C PHE A 58 -16.20 10.29 10.49
N PHE A 59 -16.43 10.75 11.72
CA PHE A 59 -16.75 12.14 12.02
C PHE A 59 -15.55 12.81 12.69
N ASN A 60 -15.13 13.95 12.15
CA ASN A 60 -14.06 14.78 12.67
C ASN A 60 -14.43 15.36 14.04
N SER A 61 -13.48 15.97 14.73
CA SER A 61 -13.71 16.61 16.04
C SER A 61 -14.70 17.78 15.98
N ASP A 62 -14.87 18.40 14.81
CA ASP A 62 -15.89 19.43 14.56
C ASP A 62 -17.28 18.84 14.23
N LYS A 63 -17.43 17.51 14.33
CA LYS A 63 -18.65 16.74 14.08
C LYS A 63 -19.08 16.76 12.61
N THR A 64 -18.17 17.10 11.71
CA THR A 64 -18.37 16.95 10.26
C THR A 64 -17.92 15.57 9.78
N MET A 65 -18.62 15.02 8.80
CA MET A 65 -18.30 13.77 8.13
C MET A 65 -17.01 13.93 7.33
N ALA A 66 -16.05 13.04 7.56
CA ALA A 66 -14.80 13.03 6.83
C ALA A 66 -14.95 12.47 5.41
N THR A 67 -14.14 13.00 4.51
CA THR A 67 -13.91 12.51 3.14
C THR A 67 -12.41 12.45 2.87
N GLY A 68 -11.96 11.56 2.01
CA GLY A 68 -10.54 11.36 1.73
C GLY A 68 -9.80 10.61 2.84
N TRP A 69 -8.50 10.87 2.97
CA TRP A 69 -7.65 10.17 3.94
C TRP A 69 -7.97 10.55 5.38
N VAL A 70 -8.17 9.53 6.22
CA VAL A 70 -8.33 9.67 7.67
C VAL A 70 -7.24 8.85 8.35
N THR A 71 -6.57 9.42 9.35
CA THR A 71 -5.64 8.69 10.22
C THR A 71 -6.17 8.74 11.64
N ASP A 72 -6.55 7.57 12.14
CA ASP A 72 -6.96 7.30 13.51
C ASP A 72 -5.91 6.35 14.13
N ILE A 73 -6.28 5.17 14.67
CA ILE A 73 -5.33 4.11 15.03
C ILE A 73 -4.60 3.58 13.77
N TYR A 74 -5.32 3.51 12.65
CA TYR A 74 -4.79 3.15 11.33
C TYR A 74 -5.18 4.21 10.30
N THR A 75 -4.65 4.09 9.08
CA THR A 75 -5.01 4.96 7.96
C THR A 75 -6.15 4.32 7.16
N TYR A 76 -7.16 5.12 6.82
CA TYR A 76 -8.36 4.74 6.08
C TYR A 76 -8.63 5.74 4.97
N TYR A 77 -9.49 5.37 4.01
CA TYR A 77 -9.96 6.27 2.97
C TYR A 77 -11.48 6.34 2.97
N MET A 78 -12.01 7.54 3.17
CA MET A 78 -13.44 7.85 3.10
C MET A 78 -13.78 8.33 1.69
N GLY A 79 -14.84 7.81 1.09
CA GLY A 79 -15.29 8.26 -0.22
C GLY A 79 -15.74 9.72 -0.24
N ALA A 80 -16.04 10.23 -1.44
CA ALA A 80 -16.71 11.52 -1.59
C ALA A 80 -18.12 11.52 -0.95
N ASP A 81 -18.73 10.34 -0.81
CA ASP A 81 -19.96 10.06 -0.08
C ASP A 81 -19.75 9.84 1.42
N GLY A 82 -18.51 9.96 1.92
CA GLY A 82 -18.12 9.75 3.30
C GLY A 82 -18.13 8.29 3.77
N ALA A 83 -18.57 7.35 2.93
CA ALA A 83 -18.51 5.93 3.25
C ALA A 83 -17.07 5.40 3.14
N MET A 84 -16.63 4.66 4.15
CA MET A 84 -15.31 4.02 4.18
C MET A 84 -15.12 3.10 2.98
N LYS A 85 -13.98 3.22 2.29
CA LYS A 85 -13.64 2.37 1.14
C LYS A 85 -12.81 1.16 1.57
N THR A 86 -12.95 0.11 0.77
CA THR A 86 -12.16 -1.12 0.81
C THR A 86 -11.69 -1.45 -0.61
N GLY A 87 -10.66 -2.29 -0.74
CA GLY A 87 -10.08 -2.66 -2.03
C GLY A 87 -9.21 -1.56 -2.64
N TRP A 88 -9.03 -1.63 -3.96
CA TRP A 88 -8.22 -0.67 -4.71
C TRP A 88 -8.89 0.71 -4.81
N ILE A 89 -8.13 1.75 -4.50
CA ILE A 89 -8.50 3.15 -4.77
C ILE A 89 -7.35 3.88 -5.48
N THR A 90 -7.69 4.97 -6.16
CA THR A 90 -6.71 5.88 -6.77
C THR A 90 -6.93 7.29 -6.23
N ASP A 91 -5.88 7.89 -5.71
CA ASP A 91 -5.88 9.27 -5.21
C ASP A 91 -4.65 9.99 -5.74
N ASN A 92 -4.86 11.17 -6.36
CA ASN A 92 -3.79 11.99 -6.94
C ASN A 92 -2.81 11.22 -7.86
N GLY A 93 -3.34 10.31 -8.68
CA GLY A 93 -2.56 9.50 -9.63
C GLY A 93 -1.75 8.36 -8.99
N LYS A 94 -1.87 8.13 -7.68
CA LYS A 94 -1.29 6.99 -6.97
C LYS A 94 -2.38 6.00 -6.60
N SER A 95 -2.06 4.72 -6.69
CA SER A 95 -2.98 3.64 -6.29
C SER A 95 -2.62 3.08 -4.92
N TYR A 96 -3.64 2.69 -4.18
CA TYR A 96 -3.55 2.18 -2.82
C TYR A 96 -4.53 1.01 -2.66
N TYR A 97 -4.26 0.14 -1.70
CA TYR A 97 -5.16 -0.96 -1.36
C TYR A 97 -5.59 -0.88 0.10
N LEU A 98 -6.91 -0.92 0.31
CA LEU A 98 -7.54 -0.89 1.62
C LEU A 98 -8.04 -2.31 1.91
N GLY A 99 -7.70 -2.85 3.09
CA GLY A 99 -8.15 -4.18 3.52
C GLY A 99 -9.67 -4.28 3.61
N ALA A 100 -10.19 -5.49 3.87
CA ALA A 100 -11.62 -5.70 4.10
C ALA A 100 -12.13 -4.96 5.35
N ASP A 101 -11.24 -4.67 6.29
CA ASP A 101 -11.49 -3.84 7.47
C ASP A 101 -11.23 -2.33 7.23
N GLY A 102 -10.97 -1.95 5.98
CA GLY A 102 -10.76 -0.56 5.56
C GLY A 102 -9.36 0.01 5.81
N LYS A 103 -8.45 -0.76 6.43
CA LYS A 103 -7.11 -0.27 6.75
C LYS A 103 -6.23 -0.21 5.51
N LEU A 104 -5.44 0.85 5.36
CA LEU A 104 -4.41 0.95 4.34
C LEU A 104 -3.38 -0.18 4.51
N VAL A 105 -3.28 -1.02 3.49
CA VAL A 105 -2.28 -2.07 3.39
C VAL A 105 -0.93 -1.47 2.97
N LYS A 106 0.17 -2.00 3.52
CA LYS A 106 1.54 -1.53 3.34
C LYS A 106 2.50 -2.72 3.30
N ASP A 107 3.64 -2.53 2.65
CA ASP A 107 4.78 -3.48 2.61
C ASP A 107 4.37 -4.93 2.29
N THR A 108 3.57 -5.11 1.23
CA THR A 108 3.10 -6.44 0.83
C THR A 108 2.68 -6.46 -0.64
N VAL A 109 2.38 -7.65 -1.16
CA VAL A 109 1.92 -7.83 -2.54
C VAL A 109 0.44 -8.16 -2.54
N VAL A 110 -0.34 -7.34 -3.25
CA VAL A 110 -1.78 -7.54 -3.48
C VAL A 110 -2.01 -7.67 -4.97
N ASP A 111 -2.67 -8.73 -5.42
CA ASP A 111 -2.95 -9.01 -6.84
C ASP A 111 -1.70 -8.96 -7.75
N GLY A 112 -0.55 -9.36 -7.21
CA GLY A 112 0.74 -9.31 -7.91
C GLY A 112 1.26 -7.88 -8.11
N ILE A 113 0.84 -6.95 -7.25
CA ILE A 113 1.30 -5.56 -7.21
C ILE A 113 1.90 -5.29 -5.82
N TYR A 114 3.17 -4.90 -5.77
CA TYR A 114 3.81 -4.51 -4.52
C TYR A 114 3.31 -3.15 -4.04
N ILE A 115 2.83 -3.10 -2.80
CA ILE A 115 2.45 -1.91 -2.07
C ILE A 115 3.61 -1.56 -1.14
N ASN A 116 4.22 -0.39 -1.34
CA ASN A 116 5.38 0.00 -0.53
C ASN A 116 4.98 0.38 0.91
N GLU A 117 5.97 0.73 1.74
CA GLU A 117 5.77 1.12 3.14
C GLU A 117 4.89 2.37 3.33
N LYS A 118 4.78 3.21 2.29
CA LYS A 118 3.91 4.39 2.27
C LYS A 118 2.48 4.04 1.82
N GLY A 119 2.19 2.78 1.53
CA GLY A 119 0.91 2.31 1.02
C GLY A 119 0.72 2.53 -0.49
N VAL A 120 1.77 2.96 -1.20
CA VAL A 120 1.69 3.29 -2.62
C VAL A 120 2.04 2.06 -3.45
N ALA A 121 1.12 1.69 -4.33
CA ALA A 121 1.32 0.63 -5.31
C ALA A 121 2.45 0.99 -6.29
N GLN A 122 3.41 0.10 -6.45
CA GLN A 122 4.48 0.22 -7.43
C GLN A 122 3.99 -0.25 -8.81
N PRO A 123 4.43 0.38 -9.92
CA PRO A 123 4.05 -0.03 -11.26
C PRO A 123 4.37 -1.51 -11.48
N LYS A 124 3.41 -2.26 -12.02
CA LYS A 124 3.57 -3.71 -12.22
C LYS A 124 4.65 -4.01 -13.24
N GLU A 125 4.77 -3.14 -14.25
CA GLU A 125 5.80 -3.18 -15.28
C GLU A 125 7.22 -2.92 -14.77
N ALA A 126 7.36 -2.26 -13.62
CA ALA A 126 8.65 -2.07 -12.96
C ALA A 126 9.07 -3.34 -12.19
N GLN A 127 8.13 -4.24 -11.87
CA GLN A 127 8.45 -5.48 -11.18
C GLN A 127 9.02 -6.49 -12.17
N LYS A 128 10.22 -6.99 -11.87
CA LYS A 128 10.99 -7.80 -12.82
C LYS A 128 11.52 -9.06 -12.16
N VAL A 129 11.32 -10.21 -12.79
CA VAL A 129 11.97 -11.45 -12.37
C VAL A 129 13.47 -11.32 -12.61
N LEU A 130 14.25 -11.37 -11.53
CA LEU A 130 15.71 -11.29 -11.56
C LEU A 130 16.35 -12.67 -11.72
N LEU A 131 15.74 -13.67 -11.11
CA LEU A 131 16.17 -15.06 -11.14
C LEU A 131 14.95 -15.96 -11.05
N ASP A 132 14.91 -17.00 -11.88
CA ASP A 132 13.91 -18.06 -11.80
C ASP A 132 14.59 -19.38 -12.16
N ASN A 133 15.03 -20.13 -11.15
CA ASN A 133 15.69 -21.43 -11.31
C ASN A 133 14.90 -22.51 -10.57
N LYS A 134 15.37 -23.75 -10.52
CA LYS A 134 14.59 -24.83 -9.87
C LYS A 134 14.37 -24.68 -8.36
N TYR A 135 15.10 -23.79 -7.68
CA TYR A 135 15.03 -23.61 -6.22
C TYR A 135 14.28 -22.36 -5.80
N VAL A 136 14.51 -21.24 -6.49
CA VAL A 136 13.97 -19.93 -6.09
C VAL A 136 13.47 -19.17 -7.31
N LYS A 137 12.50 -18.31 -7.05
CA LYS A 137 12.18 -17.18 -7.93
C LYS A 137 12.41 -15.91 -7.13
N ILE A 138 13.22 -14.99 -7.67
CA ILE A 138 13.52 -13.70 -7.07
C ILE A 138 12.97 -12.62 -7.99
N THR A 139 12.08 -11.78 -7.48
CA THR A 139 11.41 -10.71 -8.23
C THR A 139 11.77 -9.37 -7.59
N TYR A 140 12.33 -8.46 -8.38
CA TYR A 140 12.48 -7.06 -8.00
C TYR A 140 11.09 -6.40 -7.90
N LEU A 141 10.85 -5.70 -6.80
CA LEU A 141 9.56 -5.07 -6.51
C LEU A 141 9.59 -3.54 -6.57
N GLY A 142 10.76 -2.93 -6.48
CA GLY A 142 10.91 -1.47 -6.40
C GLY A 142 12.04 -1.05 -5.47
N PHE A 143 12.11 0.25 -5.20
CA PHE A 143 13.03 0.83 -4.21
C PHE A 143 12.27 1.41 -3.03
N ASN A 144 12.89 1.29 -1.86
CA ASN A 144 12.64 2.19 -0.76
C ASN A 144 13.82 3.18 -0.68
N GLU A 145 13.47 4.46 -0.58
CA GLU A 145 14.41 5.53 -0.26
C GLU A 145 14.20 5.91 1.20
N THR A 146 15.13 5.50 2.05
CA THR A 146 15.26 6.03 3.41
C THR A 146 16.49 6.94 3.41
N GLY A 147 16.50 8.00 4.23
CA GLY A 147 17.43 9.12 4.08
C GLY A 147 18.94 8.81 4.08
N TYR A 148 19.35 7.57 4.38
CA TYR A 148 20.76 7.15 4.41
C TYR A 148 21.06 5.86 3.63
N SER A 149 20.06 5.18 3.05
CA SER A 149 20.31 4.01 2.22
C SER A 149 19.25 3.84 1.13
N LYS A 150 19.70 3.30 -0.01
CA LYS A 150 18.83 2.82 -1.07
C LYS A 150 18.65 1.33 -0.89
N GLN A 151 17.40 0.90 -0.78
CA GLN A 151 17.06 -0.49 -0.52
C GLN A 151 16.29 -1.04 -1.71
N LEU A 152 16.84 -2.06 -2.34
CA LEU A 152 16.17 -2.79 -3.40
C LEU A 152 15.27 -3.85 -2.78
N LYS A 153 13.96 -3.68 -2.91
CA LYS A 153 12.98 -4.66 -2.45
C LYS A 153 12.92 -5.84 -3.41
N VAL A 154 13.10 -7.04 -2.88
CA VAL A 154 12.91 -8.30 -3.59
C VAL A 154 11.85 -9.15 -2.92
N GLN A 155 11.03 -9.82 -3.71
CA GLN A 155 10.27 -10.99 -3.28
C GLN A 155 11.06 -12.25 -3.64
N ILE A 156 11.21 -13.13 -2.67
CA ILE A 156 11.90 -14.41 -2.79
C ILE A 156 10.87 -15.50 -2.56
N ASP A 157 10.55 -16.27 -3.60
CA ASP A 157 9.70 -17.44 -3.52
C ASP A 157 10.58 -18.69 -3.47
N ASN A 158 10.63 -19.38 -2.32
CA ASN A 158 11.33 -20.65 -2.18
C ASN A 158 10.46 -21.78 -2.74
N LYS A 159 10.85 -22.30 -3.90
CA LYS A 159 10.17 -23.39 -4.63
C LYS A 159 10.70 -24.77 -4.23
N SER A 160 11.71 -24.83 -3.37
CA SER A 160 12.31 -26.06 -2.90
C SER A 160 11.57 -26.63 -1.67
N ASN A 161 11.93 -27.86 -1.31
CA ASN A 161 11.42 -28.57 -0.14
C ASN A 161 12.31 -28.41 1.11
N GLN A 162 13.22 -27.43 1.10
CA GLN A 162 14.16 -27.15 2.19
C GLN A 162 14.21 -25.66 2.49
N GLU A 163 14.68 -25.28 3.68
CA GLU A 163 15.01 -23.90 3.99
C GLU A 163 16.21 -23.45 3.14
N LEU A 164 16.15 -22.21 2.63
CA LEU A 164 17.20 -21.59 1.85
C LEU A 164 17.65 -20.29 2.50
N ILE A 165 18.94 -20.00 2.36
CA ILE A 165 19.55 -18.72 2.70
C ILE A 165 20.00 -18.09 1.37
N ILE A 166 19.43 -16.92 1.05
CA ILE A 166 19.72 -16.19 -0.18
C ILE A 166 20.56 -14.97 0.19
N GLN A 167 21.68 -14.81 -0.49
CA GLN A 167 22.61 -13.69 -0.31
C GLN A 167 22.98 -13.09 -1.66
N THR A 168 23.63 -11.93 -1.67
CA THR A 168 24.19 -11.33 -2.89
C THR A 168 25.71 -11.36 -2.85
N ASP A 169 26.34 -11.66 -3.98
CA ASP A 169 27.78 -11.56 -4.21
C ASP A 169 28.06 -10.65 -5.40
N LYS A 170 29.29 -10.09 -5.42
CA LYS A 170 29.85 -9.33 -6.55
C LYS A 170 28.91 -8.26 -7.10
N THR A 171 28.19 -7.59 -6.21
CA THR A 171 27.23 -6.57 -6.60
C THR A 171 27.95 -5.32 -7.10
N SER A 172 27.43 -4.75 -8.18
CA SER A 172 27.87 -3.47 -8.72
C SER A 172 26.67 -2.57 -9.01
N VAL A 173 26.89 -1.27 -8.93
CA VAL A 173 25.93 -0.22 -9.31
C VAL A 173 26.59 0.68 -10.33
N ASN A 174 25.96 0.87 -11.48
CA ASN A 174 26.52 1.61 -12.62
C ASN A 174 27.93 1.14 -13.00
N GLY A 175 28.22 -0.16 -12.83
CA GLY A 175 29.53 -0.76 -13.11
C GLY A 175 30.59 -0.61 -12.01
N TYR A 176 30.30 0.09 -10.91
CA TYR A 176 31.19 0.19 -9.75
C TYR A 176 30.86 -0.88 -8.73
N MET A 177 31.85 -1.60 -8.23
CA MET A 177 31.66 -2.60 -7.19
C MET A 177 31.22 -1.94 -5.88
N VAL A 178 30.17 -2.46 -5.27
CA VAL A 178 29.57 -1.91 -4.04
C VAL A 178 29.48 -2.97 -2.97
N TYR A 179 29.43 -2.54 -1.71
CA TYR A 179 29.14 -3.44 -0.60
C TYR A 179 27.63 -3.50 -0.38
N ALA A 180 26.99 -4.51 -0.96
CA ALA A 180 25.56 -4.76 -0.80
C ALA A 180 25.31 -5.70 0.39
N LEU A 181 24.49 -5.26 1.35
CA LEU A 181 24.08 -6.05 2.50
C LEU A 181 22.77 -6.77 2.17
N PHE A 182 22.80 -8.10 2.18
CA PHE A 182 21.61 -8.92 1.96
C PHE A 182 21.81 -10.35 2.44
N SER A 183 20.89 -10.82 3.29
CA SER A 183 20.82 -12.22 3.70
C SER A 183 19.39 -12.53 4.12
N SER A 184 18.68 -13.32 3.31
CA SER A 184 17.29 -13.69 3.56
C SER A 184 17.15 -15.19 3.78
N THR A 185 16.53 -15.58 4.89
CA THR A 185 16.18 -16.97 5.18
C THR A 185 14.73 -17.22 4.83
N VAL A 186 14.47 -18.16 3.91
CA VAL A 186 13.12 -18.46 3.43
C VAL A 186 12.82 -19.94 3.61
N LEU A 187 11.80 -20.23 4.43
CA LEU A 187 11.34 -21.59 4.68
C LEU A 187 10.84 -22.28 3.40
N SER A 188 10.90 -23.61 3.39
CA SER A 188 10.40 -24.46 2.30
C SER A 188 8.99 -24.06 1.86
N GLY A 189 8.81 -23.78 0.57
CA GLY A 189 7.50 -23.42 0.00
C GLY A 189 6.93 -22.08 0.46
N LYS A 190 7.72 -21.23 1.12
CA LYS A 190 7.32 -19.90 1.60
C LYS A 190 7.92 -18.80 0.73
N SER A 191 7.36 -17.61 0.91
CA SER A 191 7.87 -16.39 0.31
C SER A 191 8.31 -15.41 1.40
N ALA A 192 9.32 -14.60 1.09
CA ALA A 192 9.75 -13.47 1.89
C ALA A 192 9.83 -12.22 1.01
N ILE A 193 9.56 -11.06 1.58
CA ILE A 193 9.94 -9.77 1.01
C ILE A 193 11.09 -9.26 1.86
N ASP A 194 12.18 -8.90 1.22
CA ASP A 194 13.41 -8.50 1.88
C ASP A 194 14.16 -7.47 1.03
N GLU A 195 15.21 -6.89 1.59
CA GLU A 195 15.90 -5.74 1.04
C GLU A 195 17.37 -6.02 0.79
N ILE A 196 17.83 -5.69 -0.41
CA ILE A 196 19.26 -5.53 -0.67
C ILE A 196 19.61 -4.08 -0.35
N GLU A 197 20.37 -3.87 0.70
CA GLU A 197 20.78 -2.55 1.15
C GLU A 197 22.09 -2.13 0.49
N PHE A 198 22.10 -0.92 -0.05
CA PHE A 198 23.26 -0.26 -0.63
C PHE A 198 23.61 0.97 0.21
N ASN A 199 24.90 1.14 0.51
CA ASN A 199 25.38 2.35 1.17
C ASN A 199 25.17 3.56 0.25
N ASP A 200 24.64 4.68 0.78
CA ASP A 200 24.31 5.85 -0.03
C ASP A 200 25.54 6.42 -0.76
N SER A 201 26.74 6.30 -0.16
CA SER A 201 28.02 6.69 -0.79
C SER A 201 28.25 6.01 -2.14
N ASP A 202 27.80 4.77 -2.28
CA ASP A 202 28.07 3.91 -3.43
C ASP A 202 27.11 4.20 -4.61
N VAL A 203 26.05 4.98 -4.34
CA VAL A 203 24.92 5.20 -5.25
C VAL A 203 24.66 6.70 -5.53
N THR A 204 25.59 7.55 -5.08
CA THR A 204 25.52 9.02 -5.17
C THR A 204 25.36 9.57 -6.59
N ASN A 205 25.91 8.88 -7.60
CA ASN A 205 25.86 9.31 -9.00
C ASN A 205 24.73 8.66 -9.82
N GLY A 206 23.68 8.20 -9.13
CA GLY A 206 22.50 7.59 -9.75
C GLY A 206 22.45 6.09 -9.51
N PHE A 207 21.30 5.51 -9.84
CA PHE A 207 20.99 4.11 -9.59
C PHE A 207 20.27 3.58 -10.82
N ASN A 208 21.03 3.37 -11.90
CA ASN A 208 20.49 3.10 -13.23
C ASN A 208 20.67 1.62 -13.59
N THR A 209 21.84 1.06 -13.28
CA THR A 209 22.13 -0.35 -13.51
C THR A 209 22.63 -1.01 -12.25
N ILE A 210 22.17 -2.23 -12.00
CA ILE A 210 22.58 -3.04 -10.86
C ILE A 210 22.84 -4.44 -11.39
N GLU A 211 24.03 -4.94 -11.10
CA GLU A 211 24.43 -6.29 -11.46
C GLU A 211 24.97 -6.99 -10.23
N GLY A 212 24.93 -8.31 -10.22
CA GLY A 212 25.48 -9.09 -9.13
C GLY A 212 25.14 -10.55 -9.31
N LYS A 213 25.32 -11.32 -8.24
CA LYS A 213 24.87 -12.71 -8.21
C LYS A 213 24.10 -13.03 -6.96
N PHE A 214 23.02 -13.77 -7.10
CA PHE A 214 22.37 -14.40 -5.97
C PHE A 214 23.09 -15.69 -5.64
N THR A 215 23.62 -15.76 -4.42
CA THR A 215 24.11 -16.99 -3.83
C THR A 215 22.97 -17.66 -3.07
N ILE A 216 22.68 -18.91 -3.43
CA ILE A 216 21.61 -19.70 -2.81
C ILE A 216 22.26 -20.81 -2.01
N ASN A 217 22.07 -20.80 -0.70
CA ASN A 217 22.64 -21.76 0.23
C ASN A 217 21.54 -22.57 0.93
N ARG A 218 21.88 -23.76 1.42
CA ARG A 218 21.07 -24.48 2.41
C ARG A 218 21.25 -23.86 3.80
N ALA A 219 20.44 -24.29 4.75
CA ALA A 219 20.54 -23.91 6.16
C ALA A 219 21.91 -24.22 6.81
N ASP A 220 22.65 -25.21 6.29
CA ASP A 220 24.02 -25.55 6.71
C ASP A 220 25.10 -24.70 6.03
N CYS A 221 24.70 -23.62 5.36
CA CYS A 221 25.55 -22.72 4.57
C CYS A 221 26.26 -23.37 3.37
N THR A 222 25.86 -24.58 2.96
CA THR A 222 26.37 -25.17 1.70
C THR A 222 25.76 -24.48 0.49
N ARG A 223 26.62 -23.98 -0.40
CA ARG A 223 26.17 -23.32 -1.64
C ARG A 223 25.58 -24.31 -2.63
N ILE A 224 24.43 -23.94 -3.17
CA ILE A 224 23.67 -24.69 -4.17
C ILE A 224 23.86 -24.09 -5.55
N GLU A 225 23.67 -22.78 -5.68
CA GLU A 225 23.72 -22.02 -6.93
C GLU A 225 24.40 -20.67 -6.71
N ASN A 226 24.89 -20.07 -7.80
CA ASN A 226 25.46 -18.72 -7.82
C ASN A 226 25.15 -18.05 -9.16
N ASP A 227 23.92 -17.54 -9.28
CA ASP A 227 23.35 -17.09 -10.54
C ASP A 227 23.41 -15.57 -10.66
N ALA A 228 23.80 -15.09 -11.84
CA ALA A 228 23.87 -13.65 -12.11
C ALA A 228 22.49 -13.02 -12.26
N PHE A 229 22.36 -11.75 -11.87
CA PHE A 229 21.19 -10.93 -12.15
C PHE A 229 21.61 -9.55 -12.69
N SER A 230 20.70 -8.90 -13.40
CA SER A 230 20.89 -7.53 -13.90
C SER A 230 19.56 -6.76 -13.96
N ILE A 231 19.62 -5.51 -13.53
CA ILE A 231 18.51 -4.56 -13.47
C ILE A 231 18.93 -3.32 -14.22
N ASN A 232 18.06 -2.87 -15.14
CA ASN A 232 18.18 -1.59 -15.83
C ASN A 232 16.92 -0.80 -15.49
N LEU A 233 17.10 0.41 -14.98
CA LEU A 233 16.08 1.28 -14.40
C LEU A 233 15.81 2.50 -15.29
#